data_AF-A0A016WIT0-F1
#
_entry.id   AF-A0A016WIT0-F1
#
_cell.length_a   1.000
_cell.length_b   1.000
_cell.length_c   1.000
_cell.angle_alpha   90.00
_cell.angle_beta   90.00
_cell.angle_gamma   90.00
#
_symmetry.space_group_name_H-M   'P 1'
#
loop_
_entity.id
_entity.type
_entity.pdbx_description
1 polymer ?
#
loop_
_entity_poly.entity_id
_entity_poly.type
_entity_poly.pdbx_seq_one_letter_code
_entity_poly.pdbx_strand_id
1 'polypeptide(L)'
;MLQFLVAFLVIPSAVKPLTVAEYLAQPESEDAAKLEGQAFVDYINQQQSFFEAEYSPDAEEFVRSRIMDIKFAVDPERKEPKDVLANTEFKVNLPEKFDARERWPNCTSLKYTRDQSNCGSCYAVSAASVMSDRACILSNGRINRILSDTEVMSCCIPNCGSGCNGGQPSRVFGYAWRHGICTGGRYREKDACQPYAFYPCGQHKNQPYYGPCSNRLWPTPTCRKTCQLGYPIPFEKDKIFSELALSGNSNLLNNLK
;
A
#
# COMPACT_ATOMS: atom_id res chain seq x y z
N MET A 1 26.37 27.42 -61.30
CA MET A 1 26.06 27.84 -59.92
C MET A 1 25.29 26.69 -59.28
N LEU A 2 25.97 25.81 -58.55
CA LEU A 2 25.40 24.57 -58.00
C LEU A 2 25.46 24.68 -56.47
N GLN A 3 24.30 24.86 -55.83
CA GLN A 3 24.19 24.95 -54.37
C GLN A 3 24.23 23.55 -53.76
N PHE A 4 25.26 23.26 -52.98
CA PHE A 4 25.31 22.09 -52.11
C PHE A 4 24.51 22.39 -50.82
N LEU A 5 23.39 21.70 -50.64
CA LEU A 5 22.69 21.61 -49.36
C LEU A 5 23.43 20.60 -48.48
N VAL A 6 24.13 21.10 -47.46
CA VAL A 6 24.71 20.25 -46.41
C VAL A 6 23.61 19.98 -45.39
N ALA A 7 23.08 18.75 -45.40
CA ALA A 7 22.18 18.28 -44.35
C ALA A 7 23.00 17.93 -43.10
N PHE A 8 22.83 18.71 -42.04
CA PHE A 8 23.36 18.37 -40.72
C PHE A 8 22.51 17.26 -40.10
N LEU A 9 23.05 16.04 -40.09
CA LEU A 9 22.56 14.94 -39.27
C LEU A 9 22.86 15.26 -37.80
N VAL A 10 21.86 15.71 -37.06
CA VAL A 10 21.93 15.80 -35.60
C VAL A 10 21.78 14.39 -35.06
N ILE A 11 22.89 13.77 -34.65
CA ILE A 11 22.89 12.51 -33.92
C ILE A 11 22.56 12.87 -32.47
N PRO A 12 21.42 12.46 -31.89
CA PRO A 12 21.18 12.65 -30.47
C PRO A 12 22.21 11.83 -29.71
N SER A 13 23.11 12.51 -28.99
CA SER A 13 24.04 11.87 -28.08
C SER A 13 23.24 11.05 -27.08
N ALA A 14 23.50 9.75 -27.01
CA ALA A 14 22.92 8.88 -25.99
C ALA A 14 23.39 9.38 -24.61
N VAL A 15 22.52 10.15 -23.94
CA VAL A 15 22.73 10.58 -22.56
C VAL A 15 22.75 9.30 -21.73
N LYS A 16 23.89 8.98 -21.12
CA LYS A 16 23.98 7.84 -20.21
C LYS A 16 23.09 8.12 -19.00
N PRO A 17 22.27 7.15 -18.55
CA PRO A 17 21.56 7.23 -17.28
C PRO A 17 22.52 7.61 -16.16
N LEU A 18 22.17 8.61 -15.35
CA LEU A 18 22.88 8.85 -14.09
C LEU A 18 22.74 7.64 -13.17
N THR A 19 23.76 7.38 -12.35
CA THR A 19 23.64 6.49 -11.21
C THR A 19 22.92 7.19 -10.05
N VAL A 20 22.37 6.42 -9.09
CA VAL A 20 21.70 6.99 -7.90
C VAL A 20 22.63 7.91 -7.11
N ALA A 21 23.91 7.57 -6.99
CA ALA A 21 24.89 8.39 -6.29
C ALA A 21 25.18 9.71 -7.00
N GLU A 22 25.28 9.69 -8.33
CA GLU A 22 25.47 10.91 -9.13
C GLU A 22 24.23 11.81 -9.09
N TYR A 23 23.03 11.23 -9.09
CA TYR A 23 21.77 11.97 -8.95
C TYR A 23 21.68 12.67 -7.59
N LEU A 24 21.97 11.96 -6.49
CA LEU A 24 21.93 12.51 -5.13
C LEU A 24 22.98 13.61 -4.88
N ALA A 25 24.03 13.68 -5.71
CA ALA A 25 25.06 14.71 -5.60
C ALA A 25 24.69 16.02 -6.32
N GLN A 26 23.59 16.04 -7.08
CA GLN A 26 23.14 17.24 -7.77
C GLN A 26 22.57 18.26 -6.79
N PRO A 27 22.85 19.56 -6.98
CA PRO A 27 22.25 20.61 -6.16
C PRO A 27 20.73 20.64 -6.35
N GLU A 28 19.99 20.71 -5.25
CA GLU A 28 18.54 20.93 -5.30
C GLU A 28 18.26 22.26 -5.99
N SER A 29 17.47 22.22 -7.06
CA SER A 29 17.05 23.43 -7.77
C SER A 29 15.89 24.08 -7.02
N GLU A 30 16.11 25.28 -6.46
CA GLU A 30 15.03 26.09 -5.86
C GLU A 30 13.89 26.42 -6.85
N ASP A 31 14.19 26.39 -8.15
CA ASP A 31 13.21 26.64 -9.21
C ASP A 31 12.40 25.38 -9.55
N ALA A 32 12.97 24.18 -9.38
CA ALA A 32 12.24 22.93 -9.60
C ALA A 32 11.08 22.75 -8.62
N ALA A 33 11.21 23.25 -7.39
CA ALA A 33 10.16 23.20 -6.36
C ALA A 33 8.89 24.01 -6.73
N LYS A 34 8.96 24.87 -7.74
CA LYS A 34 7.85 25.71 -8.22
C LYS A 34 7.21 25.17 -9.51
N LEU A 35 7.76 24.12 -10.10
CA LEU A 35 7.23 23.54 -11.34
C LEU A 35 5.96 22.74 -11.04
N GLU A 36 4.98 22.84 -11.95
CA GLU A 36 3.72 22.09 -11.89
C GLU A 36 3.38 21.51 -13.26
N GLY A 37 2.45 20.55 -13.29
CA GLY A 37 1.92 19.97 -14.51
C GLY A 37 2.97 19.38 -15.45
N GLN A 38 2.84 19.66 -16.75
CA GLN A 38 3.76 19.15 -17.78
C GLN A 38 5.20 19.60 -17.56
N ALA A 39 5.43 20.85 -17.13
CA ALA A 39 6.79 21.37 -16.93
C ALA A 39 7.53 20.61 -15.81
N PHE A 40 6.80 20.19 -14.76
CA PHE A 40 7.36 19.36 -13.71
C PHE A 40 7.70 17.95 -14.20
N VAL A 41 6.81 17.35 -15.00
CA VAL A 41 7.05 16.03 -15.60
C VAL A 41 8.24 16.05 -16.56
N ASP A 42 8.34 17.05 -17.42
CA ASP A 42 9.48 17.22 -18.34
C ASP A 42 10.79 17.35 -17.57
N TYR A 43 10.78 18.12 -16.48
CA TYR A 43 11.93 18.23 -15.59
C TYR A 43 12.32 16.87 -14.99
N ILE A 44 11.37 16.10 -14.43
CA ILE A 44 11.63 14.76 -13.87
C ILE A 44 12.27 13.85 -14.92
N ASN A 45 11.72 13.82 -16.14
CA ASN A 45 12.22 12.98 -17.24
C ASN A 45 13.59 13.44 -17.77
N GLN A 46 13.94 14.72 -17.57
CA GLN A 46 15.26 15.24 -17.90
C GLN A 46 16.32 14.88 -16.84
N GLN A 47 15.97 14.88 -15.55
CA GLN A 47 16.93 14.65 -14.47
C GLN A 47 17.30 13.18 -14.27
N GLN A 48 16.43 12.25 -14.68
CA GLN A 48 16.65 10.83 -14.48
C GLN A 48 16.04 9.98 -15.61
N SER A 49 16.54 8.76 -15.79
CA SER A 49 16.06 7.81 -16.79
C SER A 49 15.70 6.42 -16.21
N PHE A 50 15.47 6.35 -14.90
CA PHE A 50 15.07 5.14 -14.18
C PHE A 50 13.58 4.81 -14.37
N PHE A 51 12.75 5.84 -14.53
CA PHE A 51 11.32 5.72 -14.84
C PHE A 51 10.89 6.87 -15.74
N GLU A 52 9.78 6.67 -16.44
CA GLU A 52 9.14 7.70 -17.27
C GLU A 52 7.92 8.24 -16.52
N ALA A 53 7.88 9.55 -16.29
CA ALA A 53 6.74 10.26 -15.74
C ALA A 53 5.82 10.74 -16.87
N GLU A 54 4.51 10.68 -16.65
CA GLU A 54 3.49 11.19 -17.56
C GLU A 54 2.57 12.13 -16.78
N TYR A 55 2.28 13.30 -17.36
CA TYR A 55 1.32 14.22 -16.78
C TYR A 55 -0.09 13.89 -17.27
N SER A 56 -1.02 13.73 -16.34
CA SER A 56 -2.44 13.62 -16.63
C SER A 56 -3.22 14.44 -15.61
N PRO A 57 -3.94 15.51 -16.02
CA PRO A 57 -4.73 16.34 -15.11
C PRO A 57 -5.86 15.53 -14.46
N ASP A 58 -6.46 14.62 -15.21
CA ASP A 58 -7.48 13.70 -14.70
C ASP A 58 -6.89 12.77 -13.63
N ALA A 59 -5.66 12.27 -13.82
CA ALA A 59 -4.99 11.44 -12.83
C ALA A 59 -4.63 12.25 -11.58
N GLU A 60 -4.21 13.50 -11.72
CA GLU A 60 -3.91 14.37 -10.58
C GLU A 60 -5.16 14.65 -9.73
N GLU A 61 -6.26 15.09 -10.35
CA GLU A 61 -7.53 15.32 -9.65
C GLU A 61 -8.04 14.02 -8.99
N PHE A 62 -8.00 12.93 -9.75
CA PHE A 62 -8.40 11.61 -9.28
C PHE A 62 -7.62 11.17 -8.04
N VAL A 63 -6.30 11.30 -8.05
CA VAL A 63 -5.44 10.88 -6.94
C VAL A 63 -5.57 11.82 -5.74
N ARG A 64 -5.58 13.14 -5.95
CA ARG A 64 -5.73 14.12 -4.85
C ARG A 64 -7.01 13.92 -4.04
N SER A 65 -8.10 13.50 -4.69
CA SER A 65 -9.39 13.30 -4.02
C SER A 65 -9.38 12.17 -2.99
N ARG A 66 -8.46 11.20 -3.10
CA ARG A 66 -8.50 9.91 -2.39
C ARG A 66 -7.30 9.61 -1.49
N ILE A 67 -6.29 10.49 -1.45
CA ILE A 67 -5.17 10.36 -0.50
C ILE A 67 -5.65 10.76 0.90
N MET A 68 -5.07 10.13 1.92
CA MET A 68 -5.24 10.56 3.31
C MET A 68 -4.69 11.97 3.57
N ASP A 69 -5.18 12.64 4.62
CA ASP A 69 -4.64 13.92 5.07
C ASP A 69 -3.14 13.77 5.45
N ILE A 70 -2.31 14.69 4.95
CA ILE A 70 -0.85 14.69 5.10
C ILE A 70 -0.41 14.68 6.57
N LYS A 71 -1.24 15.17 7.50
CA LYS A 71 -0.95 15.10 8.94
C LYS A 71 -0.78 13.68 9.48
N PHE A 72 -1.27 12.68 8.75
CA PHE A 72 -1.12 11.26 9.11
C PHE A 72 0.11 10.59 8.46
N ALA A 73 0.83 11.29 7.57
CA ALA A 73 2.02 10.74 6.92
C ALA A 73 3.18 10.53 7.90
N VAL A 74 3.24 11.34 8.97
CA VAL A 74 4.24 11.22 10.03
C VAL A 74 3.52 10.99 11.36
N ASP A 75 3.96 9.98 12.11
CA ASP A 75 3.51 9.75 13.48
C ASP A 75 4.51 10.40 14.45
N PRO A 76 4.19 11.57 15.05
CA PRO A 76 5.11 12.27 15.92
C PRO A 76 5.36 11.53 17.24
N GLU A 77 4.47 10.61 17.62
CA GLU A 77 4.59 9.79 18.82
C GLU A 77 5.30 8.46 18.56
N ARG A 78 5.67 8.19 17.30
CA ARG A 78 6.39 6.98 16.92
C ARG A 78 7.75 6.96 17.62
N LYS A 79 7.85 6.12 18.62
CA LYS A 79 9.14 5.70 19.18
C LYS A 79 9.58 4.49 18.40
N GLU A 80 10.70 4.59 17.68
CA GLU A 80 11.33 3.40 17.13
C GLU A 80 11.57 2.43 18.29
N PRO A 81 11.19 1.14 18.15
CA PRO A 81 11.48 0.14 19.16
C PRO A 81 12.98 0.18 19.49
N LYS A 82 13.33 0.26 20.77
CA LYS A 82 14.74 0.15 21.20
C LYS A 82 15.32 -1.22 20.83
N ASP A 83 14.45 -2.22 20.74
CA ASP A 83 14.73 -3.59 20.31
C ASP A 83 14.39 -3.76 18.82
N VAL A 84 14.97 -2.93 17.95
CA VAL A 84 15.16 -3.37 16.57
C VAL A 84 16.01 -4.64 16.67
N LEU A 85 15.68 -5.69 15.91
CA LEU A 85 16.55 -6.84 15.66
C LEU A 85 17.87 -6.44 14.94
N ALA A 86 18.42 -5.26 15.24
CA ALA A 86 19.67 -4.75 14.71
C ALA A 86 20.89 -5.49 15.27
N ASN A 87 20.72 -6.27 16.35
CA ASN A 87 21.81 -6.99 17.03
C ASN A 87 21.55 -8.50 17.13
N THR A 88 21.23 -9.14 16.02
CA THR A 88 21.52 -10.57 15.91
C THR A 88 22.51 -10.75 14.78
N GLU A 89 23.64 -11.37 15.08
CA GLU A 89 24.72 -11.75 14.16
C GLU A 89 24.25 -12.80 13.13
N PHE A 90 23.08 -12.61 12.54
CA PHE A 90 22.57 -13.43 11.45
C PHE A 90 23.36 -13.05 10.19
N LYS A 91 24.47 -13.77 9.97
CA LYS A 91 25.09 -13.88 8.65
C LYS A 91 24.13 -14.63 7.72
N VAL A 92 23.08 -13.95 7.29
CA VAL A 92 22.15 -14.46 6.29
C VAL A 92 22.66 -14.00 4.93
N ASN A 93 22.94 -14.97 4.06
CA ASN A 93 23.21 -14.68 2.66
C ASN A 93 21.89 -14.27 2.00
N LEU A 94 21.68 -12.96 1.87
CA LEU A 94 20.50 -12.42 1.19
C LEU A 94 20.63 -12.62 -0.32
N PRO A 95 19.56 -13.04 -1.00
CA PRO A 95 19.58 -13.15 -2.45
C PRO A 95 19.64 -11.77 -3.10
N GLU A 96 20.25 -11.68 -4.28
CA GLU A 96 20.29 -10.45 -5.08
C GLU A 96 18.88 -9.98 -5.49
N LYS A 97 17.95 -10.92 -5.68
CA LYS A 97 16.54 -10.65 -6.03
C LYS A 97 15.62 -11.46 -5.13
N PHE A 98 14.53 -10.83 -4.70
CA PHE A 98 13.52 -11.46 -3.87
C PHE A 98 12.13 -11.00 -4.26
N ASP A 99 11.24 -11.95 -4.53
CA ASP A 99 9.82 -11.71 -4.70
C ASP A 99 9.04 -12.63 -3.76
N ALA A 100 8.28 -12.02 -2.85
CA ALA A 100 7.46 -12.76 -1.89
C ALA A 100 6.41 -13.65 -2.59
N ARG A 101 5.91 -13.22 -3.76
CA ARG A 101 4.91 -13.95 -4.55
C ARG A 101 5.47 -15.25 -5.14
N GLU A 102 6.76 -15.27 -5.43
CA GLU A 102 7.49 -16.46 -5.88
C GLU A 102 7.89 -17.35 -4.71
N ARG A 103 8.29 -16.74 -3.58
CA ARG A 103 8.68 -17.47 -2.37
C ARG A 103 7.53 -18.20 -1.69
N TRP A 104 6.35 -17.58 -1.66
CA TRP A 104 5.13 -18.12 -1.04
C TRP A 104 3.95 -18.12 -2.02
N PRO A 105 4.02 -18.95 -3.08
CA PRO A 105 3.07 -18.87 -4.19
C PRO A 105 1.64 -19.27 -3.82
N ASN A 106 1.48 -20.02 -2.72
CA ASN A 106 0.20 -20.46 -2.17
C ASN A 106 -0.51 -19.38 -1.34
N CYS A 107 0.20 -18.32 -0.93
CA CYS A 107 -0.40 -17.19 -0.23
C CYS A 107 -1.02 -16.23 -1.23
N THR A 108 -2.33 -16.38 -1.47
CA THR A 108 -3.03 -15.66 -2.54
C THR A 108 -3.12 -14.17 -2.30
N SER A 109 -3.05 -13.74 -1.04
CA SER A 109 -3.06 -12.33 -0.64
C SER A 109 -1.88 -11.55 -1.23
N LEU A 110 -0.71 -12.16 -1.39
CA LEU A 110 0.50 -11.53 -1.96
C LEU A 110 0.32 -11.10 -3.42
N LYS A 111 -0.63 -11.72 -4.13
CA LYS A 111 -0.95 -11.43 -5.53
C LYS A 111 -2.16 -10.52 -5.68
N TYR A 112 -2.78 -10.11 -4.56
CA TYR A 112 -4.02 -9.36 -4.58
C TYR A 112 -3.81 -7.89 -4.25
N THR A 113 -3.94 -7.05 -5.29
CA THR A 113 -3.98 -5.59 -5.13
C THR A 113 -5.37 -5.13 -4.71
N ARG A 114 -5.45 -4.43 -3.58
CA ARG A 114 -6.70 -3.85 -3.05
C ARG A 114 -6.97 -2.46 -3.64
N ASP A 115 -8.24 -2.05 -3.62
CA ASP A 115 -8.68 -0.71 -4.03
C ASP A 115 -9.38 0.00 -2.86
N GLN A 116 -8.84 1.13 -2.43
CA GLN A 116 -9.38 1.91 -1.32
C GLN A 116 -10.56 2.84 -1.71
N SER A 117 -11.03 2.79 -2.96
CA SER A 117 -12.07 3.69 -3.49
C SER A 117 -11.73 5.18 -3.23
N ASN A 118 -12.73 6.07 -3.18
CA ASN A 118 -12.53 7.46 -2.79
C ASN A 118 -12.55 7.64 -1.26
N CYS A 119 -11.58 7.03 -0.58
CA CYS A 119 -11.43 7.06 0.87
C CYS A 119 -9.94 7.00 1.22
N GLY A 120 -9.44 7.90 2.07
CA GLY A 120 -8.07 7.96 2.57
C GLY A 120 -7.74 6.87 3.60
N SER A 121 -8.10 5.62 3.28
CA SER A 121 -7.95 4.44 4.14
C SER A 121 -6.71 3.61 3.82
N CYS A 122 -5.76 4.15 3.05
CA CYS A 122 -4.50 3.46 2.71
C CYS A 122 -3.78 2.90 3.94
N TYR A 123 -3.83 3.57 5.10
CA TYR A 123 -3.26 3.08 6.35
C TYR A 123 -3.88 1.77 6.84
N ALA A 124 -5.21 1.62 6.68
CA ALA A 124 -5.95 0.42 7.04
C ALA A 124 -5.76 -0.68 5.98
N VAL A 125 -5.86 -0.31 4.70
CA VAL A 125 -5.71 -1.21 3.54
C VAL A 125 -4.31 -1.83 3.51
N SER A 126 -3.26 -1.03 3.66
CA SER A 126 -1.87 -1.52 3.63
C SER A 126 -1.54 -2.41 4.83
N ALA A 127 -1.91 -2.00 6.05
CA ALA A 127 -1.68 -2.79 7.25
C ALA A 127 -2.45 -4.13 7.21
N ALA A 128 -3.73 -4.12 6.83
CA ALA A 128 -4.51 -5.35 6.69
C ALA A 128 -3.96 -6.25 5.56
N SER A 129 -3.41 -5.68 4.48
CA SER A 129 -2.72 -6.42 3.42
C SER A 129 -1.51 -7.17 3.95
N VAL A 130 -0.58 -6.46 4.61
CA VAL A 130 0.61 -7.07 5.22
C VAL A 130 0.24 -8.14 6.23
N MET A 131 -0.77 -7.89 7.07
CA MET A 131 -1.19 -8.89 8.06
C MET A 131 -1.83 -10.13 7.42
N SER A 132 -2.53 -9.98 6.30
CA SER A 132 -3.09 -11.12 5.54
C SER A 132 -1.97 -11.99 4.98
N ASP A 133 -0.96 -11.35 4.40
CA ASP A 133 0.23 -12.03 3.87
C ASP A 133 0.97 -12.79 4.96
N ARG A 134 1.24 -12.12 6.09
CA ARG A 134 1.99 -12.72 7.20
C ARG A 134 1.19 -13.81 7.91
N ALA A 135 -0.12 -13.68 8.03
CA ALA A 135 -0.98 -14.76 8.54
C ALA A 135 -0.81 -16.02 7.69
N CYS A 136 -0.80 -15.90 6.36
CA CYS A 136 -0.56 -17.03 5.48
C CYS A 136 0.87 -17.58 5.59
N ILE A 137 1.88 -16.72 5.48
CA ILE A 137 3.29 -17.11 5.50
C ILE A 137 3.64 -17.87 6.79
N LEU A 138 3.26 -17.31 7.94
CA LEU A 138 3.66 -17.82 9.25
C LEU A 138 2.84 -19.04 9.69
N SER A 139 1.64 -19.20 9.15
CA SER A 139 0.82 -20.39 9.38
C SER A 139 1.11 -21.52 8.38
N ASN A 140 2.07 -21.33 7.47
CA ASN A 140 2.36 -22.22 6.36
C ASN A 140 1.11 -22.52 5.50
N GLY A 141 0.36 -21.46 5.15
CA GLY A 141 -0.84 -21.53 4.31
C GLY A 141 -2.12 -21.94 5.03
N ARG A 142 -2.08 -22.29 6.32
CA ARG A 142 -3.30 -22.67 7.08
C ARG A 142 -4.29 -21.51 7.23
N ILE A 143 -3.78 -20.29 7.40
CA ILE A 143 -4.57 -19.06 7.47
C ILE A 143 -4.36 -18.29 6.17
N ASN A 144 -5.07 -18.68 5.11
CA ASN A 144 -5.02 -18.02 3.81
C ASN A 144 -6.28 -17.17 3.59
N ARG A 145 -6.42 -16.10 4.38
CA ARG A 145 -7.60 -15.22 4.41
C ARG A 145 -7.18 -13.76 4.30
N ILE A 146 -8.06 -12.96 3.69
CA ILE A 146 -7.93 -11.50 3.64
C ILE A 146 -8.48 -10.94 4.95
N LEU A 147 -7.73 -10.08 5.64
CA LEU A 147 -8.18 -9.36 6.83
C LEU A 147 -8.94 -8.08 6.48
N SER A 148 -9.94 -7.75 7.29
CA SER A 148 -10.84 -6.63 7.04
C SER A 148 -10.21 -5.27 7.30
N ASP A 149 -9.94 -4.57 6.20
CA ASP A 149 -9.63 -3.15 6.17
C ASP A 149 -10.83 -2.27 6.54
N THR A 150 -12.08 -2.76 6.39
CA THR A 150 -13.28 -2.06 6.86
C THR A 150 -13.41 -2.06 8.38
N GLU A 151 -13.10 -3.19 9.02
CA GLU A 151 -13.03 -3.24 10.48
C GLU A 151 -12.01 -2.25 11.00
N VAL A 152 -10.78 -2.29 10.49
CA VAL A 152 -9.70 -1.39 10.91
C VAL A 152 -10.11 0.07 10.73
N MET A 153 -10.61 0.42 9.55
CA MET A 153 -11.01 1.78 9.21
C MET A 153 -12.13 2.32 10.11
N SER A 154 -13.10 1.47 10.49
CA SER A 154 -14.29 1.90 11.23
C SER A 154 -14.16 1.76 12.75
N CYS A 155 -13.50 0.69 13.23
CA CYS A 155 -13.46 0.29 14.64
C CYS A 155 -12.17 0.65 15.38
N CYS A 156 -11.10 1.01 14.68
CA CYS A 156 -9.88 1.48 15.35
C CYS A 156 -9.91 2.98 15.69
N ILE A 157 -10.99 3.70 15.38
CA ILE A 157 -11.14 5.12 15.71
C ILE A 157 -11.43 5.27 17.21
N PRO A 158 -10.84 6.27 17.90
CA PRO A 158 -9.91 7.30 17.39
C PRO A 158 -8.44 6.87 17.38
N ASN A 159 -8.12 5.68 17.88
CA ASN A 159 -6.76 5.26 18.14
C ASN A 159 -5.89 5.23 16.88
N CYS A 160 -6.37 4.68 15.76
CA CYS A 160 -5.59 4.59 14.51
C CYS A 160 -5.63 5.86 13.66
N GLY A 161 -6.52 6.81 13.94
CA GLY A 161 -6.77 7.98 13.10
C GLY A 161 -8.24 8.32 12.96
N SER A 162 -8.63 8.82 11.79
CA SER A 162 -9.94 9.43 11.51
C SER A 162 -10.66 8.79 10.31
N GLY A 163 -10.50 7.47 10.15
CA GLY A 163 -11.21 6.69 9.13
C GLY A 163 -10.82 7.11 7.72
N CYS A 164 -11.79 7.46 6.87
CA CYS A 164 -11.51 7.89 5.50
C CYS A 164 -10.69 9.18 5.38
N ASN A 165 -10.54 9.96 6.45
CA ASN A 165 -9.67 11.15 6.41
C ASN A 165 -8.18 10.80 6.58
N GLY A 166 -7.86 9.58 6.99
CA GLY A 166 -6.48 9.14 7.22
C GLY A 166 -6.24 8.52 8.58
N GLY A 167 -5.05 7.95 8.72
CA GLY A 167 -4.61 7.27 9.92
C GLY A 167 -3.18 6.75 9.79
N GLN A 168 -2.69 6.14 10.85
CA GLN A 168 -1.30 5.71 10.96
C GLN A 168 -1.20 4.19 10.94
N PRO A 169 -0.44 3.58 10.00
CA PRO A 169 -0.31 2.13 9.91
C PRO A 169 0.24 1.49 11.20
N SER A 170 1.19 2.14 11.88
CA SER A 170 1.79 1.69 13.15
C SER A 170 0.73 1.35 14.21
N ARG A 171 -0.27 2.22 14.34
CA ARG A 171 -1.35 2.07 15.32
C ARG A 171 -2.31 0.93 14.96
N VAL A 172 -2.45 0.62 13.66
CA VAL A 172 -3.22 -0.55 13.21
C VAL A 172 -2.59 -1.85 13.68
N PHE A 173 -1.26 -1.97 13.65
CA PHE A 173 -0.56 -3.13 14.22
C PHE A 173 -0.82 -3.26 15.73
N GLY A 174 -0.81 -2.14 16.47
CA GLY A 174 -1.18 -2.14 17.88
C GLY A 174 -2.64 -2.55 18.14
N TYR A 175 -3.57 -2.14 17.27
CA TYR A 175 -4.97 -2.57 17.32
C TYR A 175 -5.12 -4.07 17.06
N ALA A 176 -4.52 -4.58 15.98
CA ALA A 176 -4.57 -5.99 15.62
C ALA A 176 -3.95 -6.89 16.68
N TRP A 177 -2.92 -6.42 17.39
CA TRP A 177 -2.35 -7.09 18.54
C TRP A 177 -3.37 -7.25 19.69
N ARG A 178 -4.09 -6.18 20.02
CA ARG A 178 -5.01 -6.16 21.18
C ARG A 178 -6.38 -6.79 20.89
N HIS A 179 -6.86 -6.69 19.65
CA HIS A 179 -8.25 -7.00 19.30
C HIS A 179 -8.39 -8.06 18.20
N GLY A 180 -7.31 -8.39 17.49
CA GLY A 180 -7.37 -9.12 16.23
C GLY A 180 -8.13 -8.33 15.16
N ILE A 181 -8.21 -8.90 13.96
CA ILE A 181 -9.02 -8.36 12.85
C ILE A 181 -9.80 -9.53 12.24
N CYS A 182 -11.09 -9.35 11.95
CA CYS A 182 -11.90 -10.36 11.28
C CYS A 182 -11.53 -10.52 9.81
N THR A 183 -12.03 -11.56 9.17
CA THR A 183 -11.90 -11.72 7.72
C THR A 183 -12.65 -10.61 6.99
N GLY A 184 -12.01 -10.13 5.93
CA GLY A 184 -12.54 -9.18 4.98
C GLY A 184 -12.41 -9.70 3.56
N GLY A 185 -12.46 -8.78 2.62
CA GLY A 185 -12.46 -9.12 1.21
C GLY A 185 -12.77 -7.92 0.34
N ARG A 186 -12.91 -8.18 -0.95
CA ARG A 186 -13.38 -7.18 -1.92
C ARG A 186 -14.76 -6.67 -1.53
N TYR A 187 -15.12 -5.51 -2.07
CA TYR A 187 -16.50 -5.06 -2.03
C TYR A 187 -17.45 -6.17 -2.49
N ARG A 188 -18.46 -6.48 -1.67
CA ARG A 188 -19.45 -7.57 -1.86
C ARG A 188 -18.89 -9.00 -1.88
N GLU A 189 -17.68 -9.23 -1.39
CA GLU A 189 -17.18 -10.58 -1.11
C GLU A 189 -18.12 -11.28 -0.12
N LYS A 190 -18.60 -12.48 -0.44
CA LYS A 190 -19.58 -13.19 0.40
C LYS A 190 -18.92 -14.06 1.46
N ASP A 191 -17.74 -14.60 1.16
CA ASP A 191 -17.00 -15.49 2.07
C ASP A 191 -16.04 -14.70 2.99
N ALA A 192 -16.59 -13.67 3.65
CA ALA A 192 -15.85 -12.79 4.56
C ALA A 192 -16.79 -12.23 5.64
N CYS A 193 -16.26 -11.93 6.83
CA CYS A 193 -17.06 -11.29 7.88
C CYS A 193 -17.41 -9.84 7.52
N GLN A 194 -16.41 -9.03 7.17
CA GLN A 194 -16.56 -7.60 6.84
C GLN A 194 -15.81 -7.25 5.54
N PRO A 195 -16.43 -7.46 4.36
CA PRO A 195 -15.87 -7.03 3.07
C PRO A 195 -15.68 -5.50 3.02
N TYR A 196 -14.87 -5.03 2.07
CA TYR A 196 -14.64 -3.59 1.91
C TYR A 196 -15.97 -2.83 1.72
N ALA A 197 -16.14 -1.72 2.44
CA ALA A 197 -17.42 -1.02 2.54
C ALA A 197 -17.82 -0.29 1.24
N PHE A 198 -16.85 0.09 0.42
CA PHE A 198 -17.06 0.94 -0.75
C PHE A 198 -16.78 0.18 -2.03
N TYR A 199 -17.55 0.45 -3.07
CA TYR A 199 -17.26 -0.14 -4.38
C TYR A 199 -15.94 0.44 -4.92
N PRO A 200 -15.12 -0.38 -5.59
CA PRO A 200 -13.93 0.12 -6.26
C PRO A 200 -14.35 1.06 -7.41
N CYS A 201 -13.58 2.09 -7.70
CA CYS A 201 -14.01 3.10 -8.66
C CYS A 201 -12.97 3.33 -9.75
N GLY A 202 -13.42 3.68 -10.94
CA GLY A 202 -12.58 3.82 -12.13
C GLY A 202 -13.18 3.13 -13.35
N GLN A 203 -12.55 3.31 -14.50
CA GLN A 203 -13.01 2.73 -15.77
C GLN A 203 -12.30 1.40 -16.06
N HIS A 204 -12.91 0.29 -15.66
CA HIS A 204 -12.37 -1.06 -15.89
C HIS A 204 -13.33 -1.89 -16.73
N LYS A 205 -12.90 -2.28 -17.95
CA LYS A 205 -13.71 -3.13 -18.84
C LYS A 205 -14.00 -4.48 -18.18
N ASN A 206 -15.24 -4.95 -18.26
CA ASN A 206 -15.71 -6.24 -17.74
C ASN A 206 -15.58 -6.44 -16.21
N GLN A 207 -15.51 -5.36 -15.43
CA GLN A 207 -15.48 -5.46 -13.96
C GLN A 207 -16.78 -4.87 -13.36
N PRO A 208 -17.78 -5.72 -13.03
CA PRO A 208 -19.14 -5.26 -12.73
C PRO A 208 -19.28 -4.48 -11.41
N TYR A 209 -18.26 -4.54 -10.54
CA TYR A 209 -18.26 -3.82 -9.27
C TYR A 209 -17.58 -2.45 -9.36
N TYR A 210 -16.93 -2.14 -10.48
CA TYR A 210 -16.34 -0.83 -10.69
C TYR A 210 -17.42 0.17 -11.11
N GLY A 211 -17.45 1.31 -10.41
CA GLY A 211 -18.39 2.39 -10.67
C GLY A 211 -17.69 3.72 -10.92
N PRO A 212 -18.45 4.78 -11.25
CA PRO A 212 -17.91 6.14 -11.29
C PRO A 212 -17.33 6.49 -9.91
N CYS A 213 -16.22 7.20 -9.88
CA CYS A 213 -15.66 7.65 -8.61
C CYS A 213 -16.57 8.69 -7.97
N SER A 214 -16.76 8.57 -6.66
CA SER A 214 -17.49 9.58 -5.90
C SER A 214 -16.74 10.92 -6.01
N ASN A 215 -17.45 12.01 -6.23
CA ASN A 215 -16.86 13.36 -6.25
C ASN A 215 -16.52 13.87 -4.84
N ARG A 216 -16.84 13.09 -3.80
CA ARG A 216 -16.57 13.41 -2.39
C ARG A 216 -15.97 12.20 -1.70
N LEU A 217 -15.11 12.46 -0.73
CA LEU A 217 -14.59 11.46 0.17
C LEU A 217 -15.74 10.68 0.81
N TRP A 218 -15.66 9.35 0.82
CA TRP A 218 -16.66 8.53 1.49
C TRP A 218 -16.72 8.86 3.00
N PRO A 219 -17.91 8.95 3.60
CA PRO A 219 -18.01 9.01 5.04
C PRO A 219 -17.50 7.70 5.63
N THR A 220 -16.71 7.80 6.70
CA THR A 220 -16.24 6.62 7.43
C THR A 220 -17.43 5.76 7.85
N PRO A 221 -17.44 4.45 7.56
CA PRO A 221 -18.54 3.59 7.97
C PRO A 221 -18.61 3.49 9.50
N THR A 222 -19.81 3.29 10.04
CA THR A 222 -19.98 2.99 11.46
C THR A 222 -19.30 1.67 11.80
N CYS A 223 -18.53 1.63 12.89
CA CYS A 223 -18.01 0.39 13.44
C CYS A 223 -19.15 -0.58 13.77
N ARG A 224 -19.16 -1.75 13.13
CA ARG A 224 -20.09 -2.83 13.44
C ARG A 224 -19.32 -4.00 14.00
N LYS A 225 -19.70 -4.48 15.20
CA LYS A 225 -19.12 -5.71 15.79
C LYS A 225 -19.91 -6.95 15.39
N THR A 226 -20.28 -7.00 14.11
CA THR A 226 -21.07 -8.07 13.50
C THR A 226 -20.60 -8.32 12.08
N CYS A 227 -20.65 -9.57 11.66
CA CYS A 227 -20.39 -9.96 10.28
C CYS A 227 -21.60 -9.67 9.40
N GLN A 228 -21.38 -9.66 8.09
CA GLN A 228 -22.46 -9.55 7.11
C GLN A 228 -23.47 -10.70 7.24
N LEU A 229 -24.72 -10.42 6.85
CA LEU A 229 -25.79 -11.41 6.90
C LEU A 229 -25.44 -12.63 6.04
N GLY A 230 -25.64 -13.83 6.60
CA GLY A 230 -25.36 -15.10 5.94
C GLY A 230 -23.92 -15.60 6.11
N TYR A 231 -23.01 -14.81 6.68
CA TYR A 231 -21.69 -15.30 7.07
C TYR A 231 -21.80 -16.18 8.34
N PRO A 232 -21.28 -17.42 8.35
CA PRO A 232 -21.59 -18.39 9.39
C PRO A 232 -20.80 -18.20 10.70
N ILE A 233 -19.68 -17.47 10.66
CA ILE A 233 -18.79 -17.31 11.82
C ILE A 233 -19.12 -15.98 12.52
N PRO A 234 -19.39 -15.97 13.84
CA PRO A 234 -19.58 -14.74 14.59
C PRO A 234 -18.34 -13.84 14.60
N PHE A 235 -18.55 -12.51 14.59
CA PHE A 235 -17.49 -11.49 14.50
C PHE A 235 -16.31 -11.72 15.47
N GLU A 236 -16.58 -11.99 16.74
CA GLU A 236 -15.51 -12.22 17.73
C GLU A 236 -14.78 -13.55 17.54
N LYS A 237 -15.42 -14.54 16.91
CA LYS A 237 -14.80 -15.85 16.59
C LYS A 237 -14.02 -15.84 15.29
N ASP A 238 -14.22 -14.83 14.45
CA ASP A 238 -13.56 -14.68 13.16
C ASP A 238 -12.25 -13.86 13.25
N LYS A 239 -11.89 -13.40 14.45
CA LYS A 239 -10.69 -12.60 14.71
C LYS A 239 -9.42 -13.42 14.50
N ILE A 240 -8.51 -12.85 13.70
CA ILE A 240 -7.14 -13.32 13.55
C ILE A 240 -6.23 -12.34 14.30
N PHE A 241 -5.51 -12.86 15.30
CA PHE A 241 -4.64 -12.07 16.18
C PHE A 241 -3.22 -11.96 15.65
N SER A 242 -2.61 -10.80 15.90
CA SER A 242 -1.27 -10.45 15.41
C SER A 242 -0.11 -11.08 16.20
N GLU A 243 -0.34 -12.05 17.09
CA GLU A 243 0.75 -12.74 17.82
C GLU A 243 1.79 -13.36 16.88
N LEU A 244 1.35 -13.75 15.68
CA LEU A 244 2.22 -14.22 14.60
C LEU A 244 3.08 -13.08 13.99
N ALA A 245 2.58 -11.86 13.85
CA ALA A 245 3.24 -10.84 13.03
C ALA A 245 4.39 -10.07 13.72
N LEU A 246 4.59 -10.14 15.04
CA LEU A 246 5.64 -9.36 15.71
C LEU A 246 6.68 -10.20 16.46
N SER A 247 6.58 -11.54 16.41
CA SER A 247 7.64 -12.40 16.89
C SER A 247 8.83 -12.36 15.92
N GLY A 248 9.67 -11.34 16.08
CA GLY A 248 11.09 -11.37 15.72
C GLY A 248 11.90 -12.37 16.54
N ASN A 249 11.24 -13.26 17.30
CA ASN A 249 11.87 -14.30 18.07
C ASN A 249 12.08 -15.52 17.16
N SER A 250 13.33 -15.72 16.73
CA SER A 250 13.80 -16.87 15.94
C SER A 250 13.45 -18.23 16.55
N ASN A 251 13.06 -18.27 17.83
CA ASN A 251 12.74 -19.49 18.55
C ASN A 251 11.32 -20.04 18.33
N LEU A 252 10.37 -19.27 17.76
CA LEU A 252 9.03 -19.79 17.45
C LEU A 252 8.95 -20.48 16.07
N LEU A 253 9.86 -20.17 15.15
CA LEU A 253 9.96 -20.86 13.85
C LEU A 253 10.46 -22.31 13.97
N ASN A 254 11.10 -22.66 15.10
CA ASN A 254 11.61 -24.01 15.34
C ASN A 254 10.55 -24.99 15.89
N ASN A 255 9.39 -24.50 16.33
CA ASN A 255 8.32 -25.32 16.93
C ASN A 255 7.17 -25.66 15.97
N LEU A 256 7.35 -25.44 14.67
CA LEU A 256 6.38 -25.81 13.63
C LEU A 256 6.99 -26.74 12.56
N LYS A 257 7.99 -27.53 12.94
CA LYS A 257 8.40 -28.73 12.18
C LYS A 257 7.61 -29.94 12.64
#